data_AF-A0AA42L7K8-F1
#
_entry.id   AF-A0AA42L7K8-F1
#
_cell.length_a   1.000
_cell.length_b   1.000
_cell.length_c   1.000
_cell.angle_alpha   90.00
_cell.angle_beta   90.00
_cell.angle_gamma   90.00
#
_symmetry.space_group_name_H-M   'P 1'
#
loop_
_entity.id
_entity.type
_entity.pdbx_description
1 polymer ?
#
loop_
_entity_poly.entity_id
_entity_poly.type
_entity_poly.pdbx_seq_one_letter_code
_entity_poly.pdbx_strand_id
1 'polypeptide(L)'
;MYKLSFLSMVVASGICYSKENPLWNDYLQDSTQVKLPIDYIDAYNKYSAIRPDLKVMLRDFGDINKTKKDIKYTLKKYGIQVLNGKDVYNVLRTAVPLQSNVDLALLYHDKDILAFRTRELSTVNYVKAPFKRNNVSAFLYNIKNNNFTEIPVILSDSEDGDEKTDLLMGDQVTYDAKKGQYTYLANVKTYKDGKTSPFKITVNVNLKCISSTLGCETTGVLAAEKETN
;
A
#
# COMPACT_ATOMS: atom_id res chain seq x y z
N MET A 1 -49.02 48.83 -6.34
CA MET A 1 -47.55 48.66 -6.36
C MET A 1 -47.19 47.59 -5.34
N TYR A 2 -46.90 46.38 -5.81
CA TYR A 2 -46.51 45.24 -4.96
C TYR A 2 -45.04 45.38 -4.55
N LYS A 3 -44.76 45.49 -3.25
CA LYS A 3 -43.40 45.36 -2.72
C LYS A 3 -43.19 43.90 -2.31
N LEU A 4 -42.51 43.14 -3.18
CA LEU A 4 -41.81 41.93 -2.79
C LEU A 4 -40.64 42.34 -1.89
N SER A 5 -40.47 41.65 -0.77
CA SER A 5 -39.19 41.61 -0.06
C SER A 5 -38.95 40.18 0.40
N PHE A 6 -37.80 39.67 -0.02
CA PHE A 6 -37.41 38.27 -0.10
C PHE A 6 -37.24 37.63 1.28
N LEU A 7 -37.78 36.41 1.40
CA LEU A 7 -37.50 35.47 2.48
C LEU A 7 -36.06 34.97 2.31
N SER A 8 -35.16 35.28 3.26
CA SER A 8 -33.81 34.70 3.25
C SER A 8 -33.89 33.23 3.69
N MET A 9 -33.82 32.33 2.72
CA MET A 9 -33.70 30.89 2.95
C MET A 9 -32.25 30.60 3.39
N VAL A 10 -32.04 30.42 4.70
CA VAL A 10 -30.76 29.92 5.24
C VAL A 10 -30.70 28.44 4.90
N VAL A 11 -30.03 28.10 3.81
CA VAL A 11 -29.65 26.72 3.51
C VAL A 11 -28.48 26.38 4.41
N ALA A 12 -28.74 25.70 5.52
CA ALA A 12 -27.70 25.03 6.29
C ALA A 12 -27.21 23.83 5.47
N SER A 13 -26.26 24.06 4.56
CA SER A 13 -25.44 23.01 4.00
C SER A 13 -24.62 22.42 5.15
N GLY A 14 -25.04 21.24 5.62
CA GLY A 14 -24.25 20.44 6.54
C GLY A 14 -22.93 20.03 5.89
N ILE A 15 -21.90 20.85 6.06
CA ILE A 15 -20.53 20.49 5.71
C ILE A 15 -20.11 19.44 6.72
N CYS A 16 -20.14 18.19 6.28
CA CYS A 16 -19.69 17.05 7.04
C CYS A 16 -18.17 17.04 6.99
N TYR A 17 -17.52 17.83 7.84
CA TYR A 17 -16.08 17.71 8.08
C TYR A 17 -15.82 16.31 8.65
N SER A 18 -15.03 15.50 7.94
CA SER A 18 -14.37 14.35 8.56
C SER A 18 -13.57 14.85 9.76
N LYS A 19 -13.49 14.07 10.83
CA LYS A 19 -12.66 14.42 12.00
C LYS A 19 -11.25 14.73 11.50
N GLU A 20 -10.77 15.94 11.78
CA GLU A 20 -9.40 16.37 11.49
C GLU A 20 -8.44 15.38 12.16
N ASN A 21 -7.81 14.53 11.35
CA ASN A 21 -6.67 13.75 11.78
C ASN A 21 -5.43 14.50 11.29
N PRO A 22 -4.62 15.10 12.19
CA PRO A 22 -3.48 15.93 11.80
C PRO A 22 -2.42 15.18 10.99
N LEU A 23 -2.46 13.84 10.97
CA LEU A 23 -1.59 12.99 10.16
C LEU A 23 -1.98 12.95 8.67
N TRP A 24 -3.20 13.37 8.33
CA TRP A 24 -3.73 13.42 6.97
C TRP A 24 -3.99 14.87 6.51
N ASN A 25 -3.48 15.85 7.25
CA ASN A 25 -3.61 17.26 6.91
C ASN A 25 -2.78 17.57 5.67
N ASP A 26 -3.48 17.98 4.62
CA ASP A 26 -2.90 18.39 3.36
C ASP A 26 -2.00 19.64 3.60
N TYR A 27 -0.70 19.54 3.33
CA TYR A 27 0.06 20.74 2.98
C TYR A 27 -0.42 21.13 1.58
N LEU A 28 -1.30 22.14 1.51
CA LEU A 28 -1.70 22.81 0.28
C LEU A 28 -0.44 23.40 -0.38
N GLN A 29 0.18 22.63 -1.27
CA GLN A 29 1.02 23.19 -2.31
C GLN A 29 0.16 23.21 -3.58
N ASP A 30 -0.32 24.39 -3.95
CA ASP A 30 -1.06 24.64 -5.18
C ASP A 30 -0.30 24.03 -6.36
N SER A 31 -0.77 22.88 -6.84
CA SER A 31 -0.29 22.29 -8.07
C SER A 31 -1.51 21.83 -8.87
N THR A 32 -1.86 22.64 -9.86
CA THR A 32 -2.86 22.29 -10.86
C THR A 32 -2.24 21.22 -11.77
N GLN A 33 -2.64 19.95 -11.62
CA GLN A 33 -2.28 18.91 -12.58
C GLN A 33 -3.47 18.06 -13.01
N VAL A 34 -3.51 17.83 -14.32
CA VAL A 34 -4.60 17.15 -15.04
C VAL A 34 -4.27 15.64 -15.08
N LYS A 35 -5.09 14.82 -14.42
CA LYS A 35 -5.22 13.35 -14.56
C LYS A 35 -4.11 12.44 -13.98
N LEU A 36 -3.38 12.85 -12.95
CA LEU A 36 -2.57 11.92 -12.13
C LEU A 36 -2.83 12.13 -10.63
N PRO A 37 -2.73 11.09 -9.79
CA PRO A 37 -2.77 11.23 -8.33
C PRO A 37 -1.64 12.14 -7.84
N ILE A 38 -1.92 12.96 -6.82
CA ILE A 38 -0.92 13.87 -6.22
C ILE A 38 -0.09 13.08 -5.21
N ASP A 39 1.24 13.08 -5.39
CA ASP A 39 2.20 12.53 -4.44
C ASP A 39 2.66 13.62 -3.46
N TYR A 40 2.32 13.49 -2.17
CA TYR A 40 2.82 14.39 -1.11
C TYR A 40 4.08 13.79 -0.45
N ILE A 41 5.09 14.62 -0.12
CA ILE A 41 6.42 14.15 0.32
C ILE A 41 6.73 14.54 1.78
N ASP A 42 6.89 13.52 2.63
CA ASP A 42 8.05 13.37 3.52
C ASP A 42 8.53 11.90 3.48
N ALA A 43 9.75 11.59 3.95
CA ALA A 43 10.39 10.29 3.81
C ALA A 43 9.63 9.09 4.42
N TYR A 44 8.61 9.32 5.26
CA TYR A 44 7.79 8.28 5.90
C TYR A 44 6.28 8.58 5.92
N ASN A 45 5.82 9.73 5.40
CA ASN A 45 4.40 10.11 5.33
C ASN A 45 3.93 10.41 3.90
N LYS A 46 4.53 9.80 2.86
CA LYS A 46 3.97 9.87 1.51
C LYS A 46 2.62 9.17 1.47
N TYR A 47 1.59 9.92 1.10
CA TYR A 47 0.28 9.38 0.80
C TYR A 47 -0.11 9.71 -0.64
N SER A 48 -0.79 8.77 -1.27
CA SER A 48 -1.46 9.00 -2.55
C SER A 48 -2.92 9.33 -2.26
N ALA A 49 -3.36 10.52 -2.66
CA ALA A 49 -4.76 10.93 -2.57
C ALA A 49 -5.50 10.56 -3.87
N ILE A 50 -6.47 9.64 -3.78
CA ILE A 50 -7.30 9.22 -4.92
C ILE A 50 -8.50 10.16 -5.04
N ARG A 51 -9.10 10.49 -3.90
CA ARG A 51 -10.13 11.53 -3.73
C ARG A 51 -10.15 11.98 -2.26
N PRO A 52 -10.87 13.05 -1.87
CA PRO A 52 -10.76 13.64 -0.53
C PRO A 52 -10.99 12.66 0.62
N ASP A 53 -11.87 11.69 0.43
CA ASP A 53 -12.25 10.66 1.41
C ASP A 53 -11.60 9.29 1.12
N LEU A 54 -10.67 9.19 0.17
CA LEU A 54 -9.95 7.95 -0.16
C LEU A 54 -8.46 8.24 -0.38
N LYS A 55 -7.64 7.90 0.62
CA LYS A 55 -6.20 8.10 0.60
C LYS A 55 -5.50 6.81 1.06
N VAL A 56 -4.30 6.54 0.56
CA VAL A 56 -3.46 5.43 1.04
C VAL A 56 -2.09 5.96 1.40
N MET A 57 -1.53 5.49 2.51
CA MET A 57 -0.20 5.90 2.96
C MET A 57 0.61 4.74 3.51
N LEU A 58 1.93 4.88 3.41
CA LEU A 58 2.86 4.16 4.25
C LEU A 58 2.93 4.90 5.59
N ARG A 59 2.76 4.18 6.70
CA ARG A 59 2.70 4.75 8.05
C ARG A 59 3.84 4.22 8.90
N ASP A 60 4.59 5.13 9.51
CA ASP A 60 5.56 4.82 10.57
C ASP A 60 4.85 4.68 11.93
N PHE A 61 5.10 3.57 12.62
CA PHE A 61 4.57 3.29 13.97
C PHE A 61 5.69 3.29 15.04
N GLY A 62 6.85 3.83 14.70
CA GLY A 62 8.02 3.95 15.57
C GLY A 62 8.82 2.66 15.68
N ASP A 63 9.73 2.63 16.64
CA ASP A 63 10.72 1.56 16.76
C ASP A 63 10.40 0.59 17.90
N ILE A 64 10.89 -0.64 17.78
CA ILE A 64 10.90 -1.63 18.86
C ILE A 64 12.28 -2.23 19.06
N ASN A 65 12.70 -2.27 20.32
CA ASN A 65 13.93 -2.96 20.71
C ASN A 65 13.64 -4.44 20.98
N LYS A 66 14.51 -5.31 20.47
CA LYS A 66 14.44 -6.76 20.59
C LYS A 66 15.78 -7.31 21.07
N THR A 67 15.74 -8.51 21.63
CA THR A 67 16.94 -9.26 22.01
C THR A 67 16.77 -10.70 21.56
N LYS A 68 17.78 -11.24 20.87
CA LYS A 68 17.82 -12.63 20.42
C LYS A 68 19.24 -13.16 20.61
N LYS A 69 19.40 -14.21 21.42
CA LYS A 69 20.72 -14.81 21.73
C LYS A 69 21.77 -13.76 22.10
N ASP A 70 21.43 -12.90 23.07
CA ASP A 70 22.26 -11.78 23.58
C ASP A 70 22.57 -10.64 22.61
N ILE A 71 22.12 -10.73 21.35
CA ILE A 71 22.21 -9.63 20.38
C ILE A 71 21.00 -8.71 20.59
N LYS A 72 21.27 -7.45 20.94
CA LYS A 72 20.27 -6.38 20.99
C LYS A 72 20.15 -5.71 19.63
N TYR A 73 18.94 -5.53 19.13
CA TYR A 73 18.68 -4.89 17.85
C TYR A 73 17.34 -4.16 17.84
N THR A 74 17.19 -3.25 16.90
CA THR A 74 15.99 -2.42 16.74
C THR A 74 15.31 -2.77 15.43
N LEU A 75 13.98 -2.88 15.47
CA LEU A 75 13.14 -2.99 14.29
C LEU A 75 12.28 -1.73 14.17
N LYS A 76 12.10 -1.25 12.95
CA LYS A 76 11.17 -0.17 12.63
C LYS A 76 9.80 -0.77 12.34
N LYS A 77 8.78 -0.36 13.08
CA LYS A 77 7.38 -0.72 12.80
C LYS A 77 6.82 0.21 11.74
N TYR A 78 6.16 -0.36 10.77
CA TYR A 78 5.42 0.40 9.78
C TYR A 78 4.18 -0.39 9.35
N GLY A 79 3.35 0.24 8.53
CA GLY A 79 2.24 -0.42 7.91
C GLY A 79 1.62 0.40 6.81
N ILE A 80 0.54 -0.13 6.25
CA ILE A 80 -0.21 0.52 5.19
C ILE A 80 -1.56 0.90 5.76
N GLN A 81 -1.91 2.17 5.65
CA GLN A 81 -3.20 2.69 6.07
C GLN A 81 -3.97 3.21 4.87
N VAL A 82 -5.27 2.91 4.84
CA VAL A 82 -6.23 3.46 3.89
C VAL A 82 -7.25 4.29 4.65
N LEU A 83 -7.28 5.60 4.38
CA LEU A 83 -8.42 6.43 4.74
C LEU A 83 -9.55 6.10 3.76
N ASN A 84 -10.70 5.67 4.25
CA ASN A 84 -11.88 5.39 3.44
C ASN A 84 -13.14 5.96 4.11
N GLY A 85 -13.69 7.02 3.52
CA GLY A 85 -14.73 7.82 4.14
C GLY A 85 -14.18 8.62 5.31
N LYS A 86 -14.61 8.27 6.53
CA LYS A 86 -14.19 8.93 7.78
C LYS A 86 -13.28 8.06 8.63
N ASP A 87 -13.04 6.83 8.21
CA ASP A 87 -12.35 5.81 8.99
C ASP A 87 -11.01 5.47 8.35
N VAL A 88 -10.04 5.14 9.19
CA VAL A 88 -8.72 4.65 8.75
C VAL A 88 -8.69 3.13 8.95
N TYR A 89 -8.24 2.41 7.94
CA TYR A 89 -8.10 0.96 7.96
C TYR A 89 -6.64 0.57 7.79
N ASN A 90 -6.15 -0.28 8.68
CA ASN A 90 -4.83 -0.88 8.59
C ASN A 90 -4.91 -2.10 7.67
N VAL A 91 -4.23 -2.03 6.53
CA VAL A 91 -4.08 -3.15 5.59
C VAL A 91 -2.92 -4.04 6.03
N LEU A 92 -1.85 -3.42 6.53
CA LEU A 92 -0.67 -4.12 7.01
C LEU A 92 -0.16 -3.41 8.27
N ARG A 93 0.28 -4.16 9.27
CA ARG A 93 1.15 -3.68 10.36
C ARG A 93 2.23 -4.72 10.60
N THR A 94 3.49 -4.32 10.42
CA THR A 94 4.63 -5.23 10.52
C THR A 94 5.88 -4.47 10.98
N ALA A 95 7.03 -5.15 11.00
CA ALA A 95 8.30 -4.55 11.37
C ALA A 95 9.44 -5.06 10.47
N VAL A 96 10.32 -4.14 10.09
CA VAL A 96 11.55 -4.39 9.31
C VAL A 96 12.78 -4.05 10.14
N PRO A 97 13.98 -4.57 9.80
CA PRO A 97 15.22 -4.08 10.39
C PRO A 97 15.32 -2.55 10.32
N LEU A 98 15.94 -1.91 11.32
CA LEU A 98 16.10 -0.46 11.31
C LEU A 98 16.82 0.05 10.04
N GLN A 99 17.76 -0.74 9.52
CA GLN A 99 18.46 -0.47 8.26
C GLN A 99 17.65 -0.97 7.06
N SER A 100 16.45 -0.42 6.86
CA SER A 100 15.58 -0.77 5.75
C SER A 100 15.00 0.46 5.06
N ASN A 101 14.81 0.35 3.76
CA ASN A 101 14.02 1.29 2.97
C ASN A 101 12.70 0.61 2.59
N VAL A 102 11.58 1.28 2.85
CA VAL A 102 10.26 0.82 2.48
C VAL A 102 9.59 1.90 1.65
N ASP A 103 9.16 1.55 0.44
CA ASP A 103 8.37 2.41 -0.43
C ASP A 103 6.97 1.83 -0.69
N LEU A 104 6.02 2.73 -0.94
CA LEU A 104 4.67 2.43 -1.37
C LEU A 104 4.45 3.08 -2.74
N ALA A 105 3.89 2.33 -3.68
CA ALA A 105 3.49 2.85 -4.99
C ALA A 105 2.04 2.49 -5.31
N LEU A 106 1.25 3.47 -5.74
CA LEU A 106 -0.08 3.21 -6.29
C LEU A 106 0.05 2.64 -7.71
N LEU A 107 -0.57 1.49 -7.96
CA LEU A 107 -0.51 0.80 -9.25
C LEU A 107 -1.77 0.99 -10.09
N TYR A 108 -2.93 1.05 -9.45
CA TYR A 108 -4.23 1.13 -10.11
C TYR A 108 -5.30 1.59 -9.13
N HIS A 109 -6.33 2.25 -9.65
CA HIS A 109 -7.55 2.47 -8.90
C HIS A 109 -8.77 2.54 -9.83
N ASP A 110 -9.91 2.10 -9.33
CA ASP A 110 -11.23 2.36 -9.91
C ASP A 110 -12.22 2.68 -8.77
N LYS A 111 -13.53 2.52 -9.03
CA LYS A 111 -14.57 2.76 -8.02
C LYS A 111 -14.66 1.69 -6.93
N ASP A 112 -14.19 0.48 -7.21
CA ASP A 112 -14.34 -0.70 -6.35
C ASP A 112 -13.02 -1.11 -5.71
N ILE A 113 -11.90 -0.98 -6.42
CA ILE A 113 -10.57 -1.46 -6.02
C ILE A 113 -9.54 -0.32 -6.01
N LEU A 114 -8.69 -0.36 -4.98
CA LEU A 114 -7.44 0.35 -4.89
C LEU A 114 -6.29 -0.66 -4.90
N ALA A 115 -5.34 -0.56 -5.83
CA ALA A 115 -4.19 -1.46 -5.89
C ALA A 115 -2.87 -0.71 -5.75
N PHE A 116 -2.03 -1.21 -4.85
CA PHE A 116 -0.74 -0.61 -4.52
C PHE A 116 0.29 -1.70 -4.22
N ARG A 117 1.57 -1.33 -4.23
CA ARG A 117 2.69 -2.21 -3.92
C ARG A 117 3.51 -1.62 -2.78
N THR A 118 4.03 -2.49 -1.92
CA THR A 118 5.20 -2.18 -1.10
C THR A 118 6.46 -2.87 -1.62
N ARG A 119 7.59 -2.18 -1.49
CA ARG A 119 8.90 -2.77 -1.67
C ARG A 119 9.73 -2.44 -0.44
N GLU A 120 10.38 -3.47 0.08
CA GLU A 120 11.16 -3.44 1.31
C GLU A 120 12.57 -3.95 0.99
N LEU A 121 13.54 -3.04 1.03
CA LEU A 121 14.95 -3.37 0.90
C LEU A 121 15.62 -3.23 2.26
N SER A 122 15.93 -4.37 2.87
CA SER A 122 16.37 -4.46 4.26
C SER A 122 17.80 -4.98 4.37
N THR A 123 18.53 -4.49 5.37
CA THR A 123 19.80 -5.09 5.82
C THR A 123 19.56 -5.78 7.16
N VAL A 124 19.69 -7.10 7.20
CA VAL A 124 19.56 -7.91 8.42
C VAL A 124 20.94 -8.13 9.01
N ASN A 125 21.29 -7.42 10.07
CA ASN A 125 22.63 -7.41 10.66
C ASN A 125 22.70 -7.91 12.11
N TYR A 126 21.59 -8.42 12.66
CA TYR A 126 21.51 -9.00 14.00
C TYR A 126 21.67 -10.53 14.01
N VAL A 127 22.38 -11.05 13.02
CA VAL A 127 22.68 -12.47 12.82
C VAL A 127 24.18 -12.63 12.55
N LYS A 128 24.70 -13.86 12.62
CA LYS A 128 26.15 -14.13 12.47
C LYS A 128 26.71 -13.67 11.12
N ALA A 129 25.95 -13.88 10.04
CA ALA A 129 26.29 -13.45 8.69
C ALA A 129 25.19 -12.48 8.22
N PRO A 130 25.46 -11.15 8.20
CA PRO A 130 24.51 -10.17 7.71
C PRO A 130 24.16 -10.40 6.24
N PHE A 131 22.92 -10.10 5.87
CA PHE A 131 22.42 -10.26 4.50
C PHE A 131 21.43 -9.16 4.11
N LYS A 132 21.24 -8.98 2.80
CA LYS A 132 20.20 -8.11 2.23
C LYS A 132 18.95 -8.93 1.99
N ARG A 133 17.79 -8.32 2.21
CA ARG A 133 16.48 -8.88 1.87
C ARG A 133 15.73 -7.90 1.00
N ASN A 134 15.22 -8.39 -0.13
CA ASN A 134 14.22 -7.68 -0.92
C ASN A 134 12.88 -8.40 -0.79
N ASN A 135 11.90 -7.70 -0.24
CA ASN A 135 10.52 -8.18 -0.14
C ASN A 135 9.61 -7.24 -0.92
N VAL A 136 8.78 -7.81 -1.78
CA VAL A 136 7.82 -7.07 -2.60
C VAL A 136 6.47 -7.75 -2.51
N SER A 137 5.48 -6.98 -2.04
CA SER A 137 4.07 -7.39 -2.01
C SER A 137 3.22 -6.39 -2.79
N ALA A 138 2.28 -6.92 -3.57
CA ALA A 138 1.20 -6.12 -4.14
C ALA A 138 -0.10 -6.37 -3.36
N PHE A 139 -0.96 -5.36 -3.27
CA PHE A 139 -2.20 -5.41 -2.53
C PHE A 139 -3.32 -4.94 -3.44
N LEU A 140 -4.43 -5.69 -3.46
CA LEU A 140 -5.69 -5.20 -4.03
C LEU A 140 -6.66 -5.03 -2.86
N TYR A 141 -7.06 -3.79 -2.59
CA TYR A 141 -7.96 -3.40 -1.52
C TYR A 141 -9.35 -3.10 -2.09
N ASN A 142 -10.39 -3.73 -1.54
CA ASN A 142 -11.78 -3.49 -1.89
C ASN A 142 -12.33 -2.34 -1.05
N ILE A 143 -12.63 -1.23 -1.72
CA ILE A 143 -13.09 0.02 -1.12
C ILE A 143 -14.46 -0.16 -0.44
N LYS A 144 -15.32 -1.03 -0.97
CA LYS A 144 -16.66 -1.23 -0.41
C LYS A 144 -16.64 -2.07 0.87
N ASN A 145 -15.83 -3.12 0.88
CA ASN A 145 -15.85 -4.14 1.92
C ASN A 145 -14.73 -3.96 2.96
N ASN A 146 -13.79 -3.03 2.73
CA ASN A 146 -12.60 -2.83 3.56
C ASN A 146 -11.83 -4.14 3.79
N ASN A 147 -11.77 -4.98 2.75
CA ASN A 147 -10.98 -6.20 2.74
C ASN A 147 -9.96 -6.13 1.60
N PHE A 148 -8.95 -6.98 1.64
CA PHE A 148 -7.88 -6.94 0.66
C PHE A 148 -7.32 -8.34 0.40
N THR A 149 -6.58 -8.46 -0.69
CA THR A 149 -5.73 -9.62 -0.99
C THR A 149 -4.30 -9.11 -1.04
N GLU A 150 -3.41 -9.72 -0.27
CA GLU A 150 -1.96 -9.55 -0.41
C GLU A 150 -1.42 -10.59 -1.41
N ILE A 151 -0.54 -10.13 -2.29
CA ILE A 151 0.09 -10.91 -3.34
C ILE A 151 1.60 -10.85 -3.08
N PRO A 152 2.21 -11.91 -2.51
CA PRO A 152 3.65 -11.97 -2.34
C PRO A 152 4.31 -12.17 -3.71
N VAL A 153 5.17 -11.23 -4.11
CA VAL A 153 5.78 -11.20 -5.45
C VAL A 153 7.25 -11.61 -5.38
N ILE A 154 8.00 -11.02 -4.44
CA ILE A 154 9.42 -11.33 -4.23
C ILE A 154 9.64 -11.52 -2.73
N LEU A 155 10.31 -12.59 -2.37
CA LEU A 155 10.97 -12.76 -1.08
C LEU A 155 12.36 -13.34 -1.35
N SER A 156 13.36 -12.46 -1.39
CA SER A 156 14.70 -12.81 -1.86
C SER A 156 15.75 -12.34 -0.86
N ASP A 157 16.53 -13.28 -0.33
CA ASP A 157 17.65 -13.05 0.57
C ASP A 157 18.96 -13.19 -0.21
N SER A 158 19.90 -12.28 0.01
CA SER A 158 21.24 -12.40 -0.54
C SER A 158 21.99 -13.56 0.10
N GLU A 159 22.81 -14.23 -0.69
CA GLU A 159 23.77 -15.19 -0.17
C GLU A 159 24.94 -14.45 0.52
N ASP A 160 25.68 -15.15 1.38
CA ASP A 160 26.73 -14.58 2.21
C ASP A 160 27.74 -13.76 1.38
N GLY A 161 27.75 -12.44 1.58
CA GLY A 161 28.71 -11.49 0.99
C GLY A 161 28.41 -10.98 -0.42
N ASP A 162 27.36 -11.47 -1.09
CA ASP A 162 27.05 -11.13 -2.49
C ASP A 162 26.13 -9.89 -2.63
N GLU A 163 25.44 -9.49 -1.56
CA GLU A 163 24.46 -8.37 -1.44
C GLU A 163 23.36 -8.31 -2.52
N LYS A 164 23.24 -9.29 -3.43
CA LYS A 164 22.26 -9.30 -4.51
C LYS A 164 20.99 -10.02 -4.10
N THR A 165 19.88 -9.52 -4.63
CA THR A 165 18.55 -10.07 -4.46
C THR A 165 17.81 -9.98 -5.79
N ASP A 166 16.72 -10.73 -5.93
CA ASP A 166 15.84 -10.60 -7.09
C ASP A 166 15.30 -9.17 -7.20
N LEU A 167 15.04 -8.72 -8.44
CA LEU A 167 14.64 -7.35 -8.73
C LEU A 167 13.27 -7.32 -9.41
N LEU A 168 12.41 -6.41 -8.96
CA LEU A 168 11.19 -6.07 -9.67
C LEU A 168 11.52 -5.09 -10.80
N MET A 169 11.40 -5.55 -12.04
CA MET A 169 11.71 -4.79 -13.26
C MET A 169 10.55 -3.92 -13.73
N GLY A 170 9.35 -4.15 -13.19
CA GLY A 170 8.14 -3.41 -13.52
C GLY A 170 6.90 -4.25 -13.25
N ASP A 171 5.78 -3.59 -13.01
CA ASP A 171 4.51 -4.20 -12.66
C ASP A 171 3.33 -3.30 -13.01
N GLN A 172 2.15 -3.90 -13.06
CA GLN A 172 0.90 -3.20 -13.31
C GLN A 172 -0.29 -4.02 -12.84
N VAL A 173 -1.40 -3.33 -12.61
CA VAL A 173 -2.72 -3.95 -12.42
C VAL A 173 -3.64 -3.52 -13.54
N THR A 174 -4.41 -4.47 -14.06
CA THR A 174 -5.41 -4.24 -15.13
C THR A 174 -6.76 -4.84 -14.74
N TYR A 175 -7.84 -4.29 -15.28
CA TYR A 175 -9.20 -4.79 -15.08
C TYR A 175 -9.85 -5.19 -16.41
N ASP A 176 -10.37 -6.41 -16.48
CA ASP A 176 -11.19 -6.91 -17.59
C ASP A 176 -12.67 -6.84 -17.20
N ALA A 177 -13.37 -5.82 -17.69
CA ALA A 177 -14.78 -5.60 -17.41
C ALA A 177 -15.71 -6.71 -17.96
N LYS A 178 -15.31 -7.43 -19.02
CA LYS A 178 -16.12 -8.52 -19.58
C LYS A 178 -16.10 -9.73 -18.66
N LYS A 179 -14.97 -9.96 -18.00
CA LYS A 179 -14.78 -11.10 -17.10
C LYS A 179 -15.02 -10.76 -15.62
N GLY A 180 -15.03 -9.48 -15.27
CA GLY A 180 -15.08 -9.04 -13.87
C GLY A 180 -13.84 -9.49 -13.10
N GLN A 181 -12.66 -9.31 -13.70
CA GLN A 181 -11.40 -9.82 -13.18
C GLN A 181 -10.32 -8.76 -13.15
N TYR A 182 -9.55 -8.75 -12.07
CA TYR A 182 -8.34 -7.96 -11.94
C TYR A 182 -7.13 -8.86 -12.19
N THR A 183 -6.14 -8.34 -12.91
CA THR A 183 -4.87 -9.04 -13.14
C THR A 183 -3.72 -8.17 -12.70
N TYR A 184 -2.92 -8.68 -11.76
CA TYR A 184 -1.60 -8.16 -11.46
C TYR A 184 -0.57 -8.90 -12.30
N LEU A 185 0.31 -8.15 -12.97
CA LEU A 185 1.42 -8.66 -13.76
C LEU A 185 2.69 -7.95 -13.33
N ALA A 186 3.75 -8.72 -13.07
CA ALA A 186 5.07 -8.23 -12.72
C ALA A 186 6.15 -8.96 -13.53
N ASN A 187 7.26 -8.29 -13.76
CA ASN A 187 8.48 -8.89 -14.31
C ASN A 187 9.54 -8.95 -13.20
N VAL A 188 9.96 -10.17 -12.85
CA VAL A 188 10.96 -10.40 -11.80
C VAL A 188 12.25 -10.88 -12.46
N LYS A 189 13.34 -10.16 -12.21
CA LYS A 189 14.69 -10.57 -12.62
C LYS A 189 15.35 -11.32 -11.48
N THR A 190 15.61 -12.59 -11.69
CA THR A 190 16.29 -13.46 -10.73
C THR A 190 17.77 -13.12 -10.69
N TYR A 191 18.36 -12.94 -9.51
CA TYR A 191 19.77 -12.52 -9.44
C TYR A 191 20.75 -13.66 -9.78
N LYS A 192 20.37 -14.91 -9.50
CA LYS A 192 21.24 -16.09 -9.68
C LYS A 192 21.57 -16.38 -11.14
N ASP A 193 20.57 -16.30 -12.02
CA ASP A 193 20.73 -16.60 -13.45
C ASP A 193 20.55 -15.36 -14.34
N GLY A 194 20.20 -14.21 -13.76
CA GLY A 194 19.92 -12.96 -14.46
C GLY A 194 18.64 -12.97 -15.29
N LYS A 195 17.86 -14.04 -15.27
CA LYS A 195 16.68 -14.24 -16.12
C LYS A 195 15.51 -13.41 -15.61
N THR A 196 14.79 -12.77 -16.53
CA THR A 196 13.53 -12.09 -16.23
C THR A 196 12.36 -13.02 -16.54
N SER A 197 11.51 -13.27 -15.55
CA SER A 197 10.32 -14.13 -15.70
C SER A 197 9.06 -13.35 -15.29
N PRO A 198 7.92 -13.57 -15.98
CA PRO A 198 6.67 -12.94 -15.60
C PRO A 198 6.05 -13.64 -14.39
N PHE A 199 5.63 -12.85 -13.42
CA PHE A 199 4.74 -13.25 -12.34
C PHE A 199 3.35 -12.67 -12.62
N LYS A 200 2.30 -13.49 -12.52
CA LYS A 200 0.93 -13.07 -12.80
C LYS A 200 -0.01 -13.68 -11.77
N ILE A 201 -0.97 -12.89 -11.33
CA ILE A 201 -2.15 -13.37 -10.60
C ILE A 201 -3.41 -12.71 -11.14
N THR A 202 -4.48 -13.49 -11.23
CA THR A 202 -5.81 -13.02 -11.61
C THR A 202 -6.77 -13.31 -10.46
N VAL A 203 -7.53 -12.29 -10.05
CA VAL A 203 -8.54 -12.37 -8.99
C VAL A 203 -9.90 -11.89 -9.51
N ASN A 204 -10.99 -12.35 -8.93
CA ASN A 204 -12.32 -11.81 -9.23
C ASN A 204 -12.60 -10.50 -8.48
N VAL A 205 -13.76 -9.89 -8.72
CA VAL A 205 -14.22 -8.66 -8.02
C VAL A 205 -14.31 -8.79 -6.49
N ASN A 206 -14.39 -10.02 -5.96
CA ASN A 206 -14.38 -10.30 -4.53
C ASN A 206 -12.97 -10.62 -4.01
N LEU A 207 -11.93 -10.31 -4.80
CA LEU A 207 -10.52 -10.51 -4.50
C LEU A 207 -10.08 -11.97 -4.32
N LYS A 208 -10.95 -12.94 -4.66
CA LYS A 208 -10.59 -14.36 -4.61
C LYS A 208 -9.69 -14.70 -5.80
N CYS A 209 -8.59 -15.39 -5.52
CA CYS A 209 -7.67 -15.89 -6.54
C CYS A 209 -8.37 -16.86 -7.49
N ILE A 210 -8.19 -16.63 -8.79
CA ILE A 210 -8.62 -17.50 -9.89
C ILE A 210 -7.43 -18.30 -10.41
N SER A 211 -6.30 -17.62 -10.62
CA SER A 211 -5.06 -18.23 -11.07
C SER A 211 -3.86 -17.38 -10.66
N SER A 212 -2.73 -18.03 -10.41
CA SER A 212 -1.48 -17.38 -10.01
C SER A 212 -0.29 -18.20 -10.50
N THR A 213 0.82 -17.54 -10.85
CA THR A 213 2.09 -18.20 -11.20
C THR A 213 2.58 -19.12 -10.07
N LEU A 214 2.33 -18.76 -8.80
CA LEU A 214 2.76 -19.54 -7.62
C LEU A 214 1.64 -20.39 -7.01
N GLY A 215 0.50 -20.53 -7.70
CA GLY A 215 -0.69 -21.13 -7.12
C GLY A 215 -1.50 -20.17 -6.25
N CYS A 216 -2.75 -20.51 -5.97
CA CYS A 216 -3.69 -19.67 -5.22
C CYS A 216 -3.68 -19.97 -3.71
N GLU A 217 -2.96 -20.99 -3.27
CA GLU A 217 -2.95 -21.46 -1.88
C GLU A 217 -2.37 -20.42 -0.91
N THR A 218 -1.50 -19.55 -1.42
CA THR A 218 -0.80 -18.50 -0.66
C THR A 218 -1.53 -17.16 -0.68
N THR A 219 -2.65 -17.04 -1.41
CA THR A 219 -3.38 -15.78 -1.59
C THR A 219 -4.80 -15.91 -1.07
N GLY A 220 -5.12 -15.17 -0.01
CA GLY A 220 -6.43 -15.16 0.62
C GLY A 220 -6.97 -13.74 0.81
N VAL A 221 -8.29 -13.65 0.97
CA VAL A 221 -8.96 -12.39 1.30
C VAL A 221 -8.87 -12.16 2.80
N LEU A 222 -8.27 -11.03 3.18
CA LEU A 222 -8.05 -10.58 4.55
C LEU A 222 -8.91 -9.35 4.84
N ALA A 223 -9.37 -9.20 6.08
CA ALA A 223 -10.08 -7.99 6.50
C ALA A 223 -9.05 -6.91 6.88
N ALA A 224 -9.28 -5.65 6.47
CA ALA A 224 -8.50 -4.53 6.97
C ALA A 224 -9.01 -4.13 8.36
N GLU A 225 -8.08 -3.88 9.28
CA GLU A 225 -8.42 -3.57 10.67
C GLU A 225 -8.72 -2.09 10.81
N LYS A 226 -9.96 -1.74 11.14
CA LYS A 226 -10.34 -0.36 11.47
C LYS A 226 -9.50 0.14 12.64
N GLU A 227 -8.81 1.26 12.44
CA GLU A 227 -8.06 1.91 13.49
C GLU A 227 -9.02 2.39 14.58
N THR A 228 -8.78 1.91 15.80
CA THR A 228 -9.49 2.36 16.99
C THR A 228 -8.61 3.40 17.68
N ASN A 229 -9.13 4.62 17.80
CA ASN A 229 -8.48 5.70 18.55
C ASN A 229 -8.51 5.42 20.04
#